data_AF-A0A357YNV1-F1
#
_entry.id   AF-A0A357YNV1-F1
#
_cell.length_a   1.000
_cell.length_b   1.000
_cell.length_c   1.000
_cell.angle_alpha   90.00
_cell.angle_beta   90.00
_cell.angle_gamma   90.00
#
_symmetry.space_group_name_H-M   'P 1'
#
loop_
_entity.id
_entity.type
_entity.pdbx_description
1 polymer ?
#
loop_
_entity_poly.entity_id
_entity_poly.type
_entity_poly.pdbx_seq_one_letter_code
_entity_poly.pdbx_strand_id
1 'polypeptide(L)'
;MKKVIINLFAGLILLVAGCTENIVTVEQPTKEIAGKTISVNAVMPGENTKTRMAFVPNELDVNLRWEENDQILLVFDDGINKIQQTVTIGAITNNGRTAAFEVIVPEEIINGESETFNLYGMYGGVTFSAIDGEESYVVLSTDPWSGLFLQLQGRENVLIRFSEMNIDKNSPDISVSFQHVGSLFKIYLENTGTTDLEGITGVELFSETPIFAHQNADPEVGAKYDLISGTFVNGTTFSNVLPFPYSGDLLDGDVIQLWGWYPPSQVAGYIWPAINLRVRYGTGQEYVTTVPKPARTTTTDIGKAYHFFARFNSELDPALAFSDIVYGVLMDERDDQIYSTVRIGSQTWMAENLRYFPGFPDEPERLNLVTDGSVTEPRYYIYGYDRTPESLAAASENFVNYGVLYNWPAAMAGATSSSSNPSGVQGVCPDGWHLPSEAEWVQLTTFVGANAASKLKETGTDFWNESIGVTNEYGFSARGGGSRQPISSVPAGFYNLRINGHWMTSTQATETDMIAAWMQANSSTGGYQTASKEYGGSVRCVKD
;
A
#
# COMPACT_ATOMS: atom_id res chain seq x y z
N MET A 1 26.47 -34.32 67.56
CA MET A 1 27.15 -33.32 66.70
C MET A 1 26.42 -33.26 65.36
N LYS A 2 26.32 -32.08 64.73
CA LYS A 2 25.88 -31.80 63.33
C LYS A 2 24.59 -32.54 62.85
N LYS A 3 23.42 -31.88 62.80
CA LYS A 3 22.93 -30.97 61.74
C LYS A 3 23.07 -31.52 60.30
N VAL A 4 21.93 -31.89 59.71
CA VAL A 4 21.58 -31.65 58.29
C VAL A 4 20.12 -31.15 58.27
N ILE A 5 19.80 -30.24 57.36
CA ILE A 5 18.59 -29.41 57.37
C ILE A 5 17.51 -29.99 56.44
N ILE A 6 16.27 -29.97 56.90
CA ILE A 6 15.07 -30.25 56.11
C ILE A 6 14.72 -29.00 55.31
N ASN A 7 14.62 -29.12 53.98
CA ASN A 7 13.96 -28.13 53.12
C ASN A 7 12.84 -28.83 52.34
N LEU A 8 11.61 -28.76 52.86
CA LEU A 8 10.41 -28.94 52.06
C LEU A 8 10.26 -27.69 51.19
N PHE A 9 10.32 -27.82 49.87
CA PHE A 9 9.82 -26.78 48.99
C PHE A 9 8.30 -26.97 48.84
N ALA A 10 7.54 -26.12 49.52
CA ALA A 10 6.09 -26.08 49.38
C ALA A 10 5.73 -25.44 48.03
N GLY A 11 5.09 -26.22 47.15
CA GLY A 11 4.45 -25.68 45.95
C GLY A 11 3.23 -24.85 46.35
N LEU A 12 3.36 -23.52 46.33
CA LEU A 12 2.25 -22.61 46.57
C LEU A 12 1.32 -22.61 45.36
N ILE A 13 0.32 -23.48 45.36
CA ILE A 13 -0.77 -23.45 44.38
C ILE A 13 -1.64 -22.23 44.69
N LEU A 14 -1.35 -21.12 44.01
CA LEU A 14 -2.24 -19.96 43.94
C LEU A 14 -3.46 -20.36 43.10
N LEU A 15 -4.55 -20.69 43.79
CA LEU A 15 -5.90 -20.72 43.23
C LEU A 15 -6.28 -19.29 42.81
N VAL A 16 -5.91 -18.91 41.59
CA VAL A 16 -6.56 -17.80 40.90
C VAL A 16 -7.96 -18.29 40.57
N ALA A 17 -8.94 -17.86 41.36
CA ALA A 17 -10.34 -17.93 40.98
C ALA A 17 -10.51 -17.02 39.76
N GLY A 18 -10.36 -17.59 38.58
CA GLY A 18 -10.70 -16.91 37.33
C GLY A 18 -12.19 -16.62 37.38
N CYS A 19 -12.55 -15.36 37.61
CA CYS A 19 -13.83 -14.84 37.18
C CYS A 19 -13.86 -15.00 35.67
N THR A 20 -14.49 -16.06 35.17
CA THR A 20 -14.99 -16.07 33.82
C THR A 20 -16.00 -14.94 33.76
N GLU A 21 -15.60 -13.81 33.18
CA GLU A 21 -16.58 -12.92 32.58
C GLU A 21 -17.35 -13.79 31.60
N ASN A 22 -18.61 -14.07 31.94
CA ASN A 22 -19.53 -14.66 30.98
C ASN A 22 -19.63 -13.62 29.87
N ILE A 23 -18.94 -13.88 28.76
CA ILE A 23 -19.25 -13.21 27.49
C ILE A 23 -20.69 -13.60 27.21
N VAL A 24 -21.60 -12.71 27.58
CA VAL A 24 -22.99 -12.79 27.16
C VAL A 24 -22.95 -12.46 25.68
N THR A 25 -22.77 -13.48 24.86
CA THR A 25 -23.18 -13.45 23.46
C THR A 25 -24.67 -13.16 23.48
N VAL A 26 -25.01 -11.89 23.30
CA VAL A 26 -26.37 -11.50 22.92
C VAL A 26 -26.53 -11.97 21.49
N GLU A 27 -26.87 -13.25 21.33
CA GLU A 27 -27.48 -13.73 20.10
C GLU A 27 -28.70 -12.84 19.87
N GLN A 28 -28.64 -11.97 18.86
CA GLN A 28 -29.83 -11.28 18.41
C GLN A 28 -30.87 -12.35 18.05
N PRO A 29 -32.13 -12.22 18.50
CA PRO A 29 -33.13 -13.24 18.27
C PRO A 29 -33.37 -13.37 16.76
N THR A 30 -32.83 -14.44 16.17
CA THR A 30 -33.09 -14.85 14.79
C THR A 30 -34.55 -15.28 14.68
N LYS A 31 -35.43 -14.29 14.50
CA LYS A 31 -36.83 -14.49 14.13
C LYS A 31 -36.83 -15.34 12.86
N GLU A 32 -37.41 -16.54 12.90
CA GLU A 32 -37.57 -17.35 11.69
C GLU A 32 -38.40 -16.54 10.68
N ILE A 33 -37.76 -16.09 9.61
CA ILE A 33 -38.41 -15.38 8.51
C ILE A 33 -39.01 -16.46 7.60
N ALA A 34 -40.34 -16.57 7.59
CA ALA A 34 -41.04 -17.35 6.59
C ALA A 34 -40.97 -16.66 5.22
N GLY A 35 -40.83 -17.42 4.14
CA GLY A 35 -40.69 -16.83 2.81
C GLY A 35 -40.13 -17.76 1.73
N LYS A 36 -39.59 -17.17 0.67
CA LYS A 36 -39.02 -17.87 -0.49
C LYS A 36 -37.50 -17.67 -0.52
N THR A 37 -36.74 -18.76 -0.40
CA THR A 37 -35.28 -18.73 -0.55
C THR A 37 -34.89 -18.43 -2.01
N ILE A 38 -33.94 -17.52 -2.20
CA ILE A 38 -33.37 -17.14 -3.50
C ILE A 38 -31.85 -16.99 -3.36
N SER A 39 -31.12 -17.14 -4.48
CA SER A 39 -29.67 -16.91 -4.52
C SER A 39 -29.38 -15.48 -4.97
N VAL A 40 -28.45 -14.82 -4.27
CA VAL A 40 -27.90 -13.51 -4.62
C VAL A 40 -26.45 -13.68 -5.01
N ASN A 41 -26.07 -13.17 -6.18
CA ASN A 41 -24.67 -13.06 -6.59
C ASN A 41 -24.17 -11.66 -6.23
N ALA A 42 -23.01 -11.57 -5.57
CA ALA A 42 -22.41 -10.32 -5.14
C ALA A 42 -20.98 -10.15 -5.65
N VAL A 43 -20.67 -8.96 -6.16
CA VAL A 43 -19.35 -8.57 -6.66
C VAL A 43 -18.80 -7.44 -5.79
N MET A 44 -17.53 -7.55 -5.39
CA MET A 44 -16.80 -6.47 -4.71
C MET A 44 -16.66 -5.22 -5.61
N PRO A 45 -16.42 -4.02 -5.04
CA PRO A 45 -16.11 -2.82 -5.81
C PRO A 45 -14.96 -3.03 -6.82
N GLY A 46 -15.14 -2.47 -8.02
CA GLY A 46 -14.34 -2.77 -9.20
C GLY A 46 -12.87 -2.27 -9.19
N GLU A 47 -12.10 -2.69 -10.20
CA GLU A 47 -10.63 -2.64 -10.20
C GLU A 47 -9.98 -1.25 -10.14
N ASN A 48 -10.74 -0.17 -10.39
CA ASN A 48 -10.26 1.21 -10.25
C ASN A 48 -10.12 1.69 -8.78
N THR A 49 -10.45 0.84 -7.82
CA THR A 49 -10.33 1.07 -6.38
C THR A 49 -9.90 -0.22 -5.68
N LYS A 50 -8.64 -0.33 -5.27
CA LYS A 50 -8.06 -1.56 -4.74
C LYS A 50 -8.03 -1.53 -3.18
N THR A 51 -8.87 -2.30 -2.46
CA THR A 51 -9.17 -2.14 -0.99
C THR A 51 -9.31 -3.43 -0.07
N ARG A 52 -8.36 -4.39 -0.08
CA ARG A 52 -8.35 -5.77 0.50
C ARG A 52 -8.34 -5.81 2.02
N MET A 53 -8.75 -6.96 2.52
CA MET A 53 -8.07 -7.65 3.60
C MET A 53 -7.56 -9.01 3.09
N ALA A 54 -6.24 -9.14 3.02
CA ALA A 54 -5.44 -10.30 3.43
C ALA A 54 -3.96 -9.94 3.23
N PHE A 55 -3.13 -10.47 4.12
CA PHE A 55 -1.80 -9.96 4.47
C PHE A 55 -0.70 -10.13 3.41
N VAL A 56 -0.69 -9.29 2.37
CA VAL A 56 0.54 -8.94 1.63
C VAL A 56 0.51 -7.44 1.29
N PRO A 57 1.48 -6.63 1.74
CA PRO A 57 1.61 -5.25 1.30
C PRO A 57 1.84 -5.16 -0.22
N ASN A 58 1.16 -4.24 -0.90
CA ASN A 58 1.51 -3.85 -2.26
C ASN A 58 1.58 -2.32 -2.31
N GLU A 59 2.81 -1.82 -2.34
CA GLU A 59 3.15 -0.40 -2.42
C GLU A 59 2.42 0.46 -1.38
N LEU A 60 1.20 0.94 -1.65
CA LEU A 60 0.51 1.94 -0.82
C LEU A 60 -0.95 1.65 -0.46
N ASP A 61 -1.60 0.75 -1.17
CA ASP A 61 -3.05 0.57 -1.17
C ASP A 61 -3.37 -0.89 -0.87
N VAL A 62 -4.50 -1.42 -1.37
CA VAL A 62 -4.96 -2.75 -1.01
C VAL A 62 -5.63 -3.45 -2.26
N ASN A 63 -6.64 -4.36 -2.20
CA ASN A 63 -7.48 -5.01 -3.28
C ASN A 63 -8.81 -5.77 -2.82
N LEU A 64 -9.99 -5.15 -2.52
CA LEU A 64 -11.16 -5.68 -1.71
C LEU A 64 -11.63 -7.15 -1.90
N ARG A 65 -11.92 -7.91 -0.81
CA ARG A 65 -12.35 -9.34 -0.82
C ARG A 65 -13.28 -9.77 0.32
N TRP A 66 -14.11 -10.77 0.03
CA TRP A 66 -14.94 -11.55 0.97
C TRP A 66 -14.11 -12.61 1.71
N GLU A 67 -14.44 -12.85 2.98
CA GLU A 67 -13.99 -13.98 3.80
C GLU A 67 -15.19 -14.83 4.28
N GLU A 68 -14.94 -16.10 4.60
CA GLU A 68 -16.00 -17.01 5.05
C GLU A 68 -16.52 -16.54 6.42
N ASN A 69 -17.84 -16.50 6.58
CA ASN A 69 -18.56 -15.95 7.73
C ASN A 69 -18.75 -14.42 7.76
N ASP A 70 -18.33 -13.66 6.74
CA ASP A 70 -18.68 -12.24 6.58
C ASP A 70 -20.22 -12.04 6.69
N GLN A 71 -20.66 -11.03 7.46
CA GLN A 71 -22.08 -10.74 7.65
C GLN A 71 -22.53 -9.51 6.84
N ILE A 72 -23.60 -9.66 6.08
CA ILE A 72 -24.26 -8.57 5.35
C ILE A 72 -25.62 -8.30 5.98
N LEU A 73 -25.85 -7.05 6.36
CA LEU A 73 -27.16 -6.54 6.76
C LEU A 73 -27.97 -6.20 5.52
N LEU A 74 -29.20 -6.66 5.45
CA LEU A 74 -30.12 -6.51 4.32
C LEU A 74 -31.44 -5.84 4.75
N VAL A 75 -31.99 -5.00 3.88
CA VAL A 75 -33.34 -4.44 4.03
C VAL A 75 -34.12 -4.67 2.74
N PHE A 76 -35.23 -5.38 2.88
CA PHE A 76 -36.26 -5.52 1.85
C PHE A 76 -37.28 -4.38 2.02
N ASP A 77 -37.66 -3.73 0.92
CA ASP A 77 -38.64 -2.63 0.90
C ASP A 77 -39.60 -2.79 -0.29
N ASP A 78 -40.90 -2.95 -0.04
CA ASP A 78 -41.95 -2.97 -1.08
C ASP A 78 -42.71 -1.63 -1.19
N GLY A 79 -42.27 -0.60 -0.46
CA GLY A 79 -42.92 0.71 -0.35
C GLY A 79 -43.92 0.83 0.81
N ILE A 80 -44.31 -0.28 1.45
CA ILE A 80 -45.19 -0.33 2.63
C ILE A 80 -44.47 -1.04 3.78
N ASN A 81 -43.92 -2.23 3.50
CA ASN A 81 -43.22 -3.10 4.43
C ASN A 81 -41.72 -2.93 4.30
N LYS A 82 -41.03 -2.75 5.43
CA LYS A 82 -39.57 -2.80 5.53
C LYS A 82 -39.16 -3.96 6.43
N ILE A 83 -38.40 -4.91 5.90
CA ILE A 83 -38.01 -6.12 6.63
C ILE A 83 -36.49 -6.23 6.65
N GLN A 84 -35.92 -6.29 7.85
CA GLN A 84 -34.50 -6.52 8.10
C GLN A 84 -34.15 -8.01 8.03
N GLN A 85 -32.96 -8.32 7.52
CA GLN A 85 -32.37 -9.65 7.53
C GLN A 85 -30.85 -9.53 7.63
N THR A 86 -30.19 -10.49 8.26
CA THR A 86 -28.73 -10.63 8.21
C THR A 86 -28.40 -11.95 7.52
N VAL A 87 -27.45 -11.93 6.58
CA VAL A 87 -26.98 -13.11 5.87
C VAL A 87 -25.49 -13.30 6.06
N THR A 88 -25.05 -14.55 6.10
CA THR A 88 -23.66 -14.95 6.25
C THR A 88 -23.10 -15.45 4.93
N ILE A 89 -21.92 -14.96 4.53
CA ILE A 89 -21.23 -15.42 3.32
C ILE A 89 -20.62 -16.81 3.52
N GLY A 90 -20.92 -17.72 2.59
CA GLY A 90 -20.34 -19.08 2.54
C GLY A 90 -19.70 -19.46 1.20
N ALA A 91 -20.30 -19.11 0.06
CA ALA A 91 -19.77 -19.51 -1.25
C ALA A 91 -18.94 -18.39 -1.91
N ILE A 92 -17.62 -18.47 -1.78
CA ILE A 92 -16.67 -17.46 -2.27
C ILE A 92 -15.91 -17.94 -3.51
N THR A 93 -15.78 -17.08 -4.51
CA THR A 93 -15.15 -17.35 -5.80
C THR A 93 -14.27 -16.18 -6.27
N ASN A 94 -13.61 -16.33 -7.43
CA ASN A 94 -12.72 -15.32 -8.03
C ASN A 94 -11.73 -14.70 -7.02
N ASN A 95 -11.01 -15.56 -6.29
CA ASN A 95 -10.05 -15.18 -5.26
C ASN A 95 -10.61 -14.22 -4.18
N GLY A 96 -11.90 -14.30 -3.84
CA GLY A 96 -12.55 -13.42 -2.87
C GLY A 96 -13.27 -12.21 -3.48
N ARG A 97 -13.21 -12.00 -4.80
CA ARG A 97 -13.88 -10.86 -5.45
C ARG A 97 -15.38 -11.06 -5.67
N THR A 98 -15.85 -12.30 -5.66
CA THR A 98 -17.26 -12.66 -5.88
C THR A 98 -17.75 -13.63 -4.81
N ALA A 99 -18.98 -13.45 -4.36
CA ALA A 99 -19.65 -14.34 -3.43
C ALA A 99 -21.07 -14.66 -3.91
N ALA A 100 -21.58 -15.82 -3.52
CA ALA A 100 -22.99 -16.17 -3.63
C ALA A 100 -23.54 -16.52 -2.25
N PHE A 101 -24.75 -16.08 -1.96
CA PHE A 101 -25.42 -16.33 -0.68
C PHE A 101 -26.93 -16.47 -0.88
N GLU A 102 -27.57 -17.24 0.00
CA GLU A 102 -29.01 -17.43 -0.02
C GLU A 102 -29.69 -16.41 0.90
N VAL A 103 -30.76 -15.78 0.43
CA VAL A 103 -31.62 -14.90 1.23
C VAL A 103 -33.06 -15.37 1.18
N ILE A 104 -33.81 -15.11 2.25
CA ILE A 104 -35.25 -15.40 2.29
C ILE A 104 -35.99 -14.13 1.92
N VAL A 105 -36.70 -14.11 0.78
CA VAL A 105 -37.67 -13.04 0.48
C VAL A 105 -38.84 -13.20 1.46
N PRO A 106 -39.09 -12.24 2.37
CA PRO A 106 -40.08 -12.39 3.44
C PRO A 106 -41.50 -12.59 2.92
N GLU A 107 -42.31 -13.38 3.62
CA GLU A 107 -43.71 -13.62 3.27
C GLU A 107 -44.52 -12.30 3.23
N GLU A 108 -44.21 -11.34 4.09
CA GLU A 108 -44.82 -10.00 4.07
C GLU A 108 -44.56 -9.25 2.75
N ILE A 109 -43.37 -9.39 2.17
CA ILE A 109 -42.98 -8.79 0.88
C ILE A 109 -43.61 -9.55 -0.30
N ILE A 110 -43.71 -10.89 -0.21
CA ILE A 110 -44.36 -11.71 -1.23
C ILE A 110 -45.86 -11.39 -1.31
N ASN A 111 -46.53 -11.30 -0.15
CA ASN A 111 -47.95 -11.03 -0.02
C ASN A 111 -48.29 -9.52 -0.10
N GLY A 112 -47.29 -8.64 -0.14
CA GLY A 112 -47.45 -7.19 -0.29
C GLY A 112 -48.16 -6.78 -1.58
N GLU A 113 -48.74 -5.56 -1.56
CA GLU A 113 -49.56 -5.06 -2.67
C GLU A 113 -48.75 -4.77 -3.95
N SER A 114 -47.43 -4.52 -3.82
CA SER A 114 -46.54 -4.27 -4.95
C SER A 114 -46.21 -5.56 -5.74
N GLU A 115 -46.02 -5.44 -7.05
CA GLU A 115 -45.48 -6.51 -7.90
C GLU A 115 -43.95 -6.66 -7.77
N THR A 116 -43.27 -5.62 -7.28
CA THR A 116 -41.81 -5.56 -7.14
C THR A 116 -41.37 -5.09 -5.75
N PHE A 117 -40.14 -5.42 -5.37
CA PHE A 117 -39.48 -4.93 -4.15
C PHE A 117 -38.07 -4.40 -4.44
N ASN A 118 -37.52 -3.64 -3.51
CA ASN A 118 -36.13 -3.19 -3.51
C ASN A 118 -35.33 -3.97 -2.46
N LEU A 119 -34.07 -4.24 -2.74
CA LEU A 119 -33.13 -4.87 -1.81
C LEU A 119 -31.92 -3.97 -1.61
N TYR A 120 -31.71 -3.55 -0.38
CA TYR A 120 -30.53 -2.81 0.05
C TYR A 120 -29.67 -3.72 0.90
N GLY A 121 -28.35 -3.55 0.84
CA GLY A 121 -27.45 -4.28 1.72
C GLY A 121 -26.18 -3.52 2.05
N MET A 122 -25.61 -3.81 3.22
CA MET A 122 -24.40 -3.19 3.72
C MET A 122 -23.57 -4.17 4.54
N TYR A 123 -22.26 -4.08 4.36
CA TYR A 123 -21.25 -4.85 5.09
C TYR A 123 -20.34 -3.91 5.87
N GLY A 124 -19.83 -4.44 6.98
CA GLY A 124 -18.69 -3.93 7.72
C GLY A 124 -19.10 -3.12 8.96
N GLY A 125 -18.66 -3.53 10.16
CA GLY A 125 -18.70 -2.73 11.38
C GLY A 125 -20.02 -2.00 11.70
N VAL A 126 -21.19 -2.57 11.36
CA VAL A 126 -22.51 -1.94 11.54
C VAL A 126 -23.54 -2.88 12.16
N THR A 127 -24.51 -2.31 12.84
CA THR A 127 -25.71 -3.00 13.36
C THR A 127 -26.98 -2.26 12.94
N PHE A 128 -28.14 -2.93 12.90
CA PHE A 128 -29.41 -2.24 12.68
C PHE A 128 -29.74 -1.29 13.85
N SER A 129 -30.40 -0.17 13.55
CA SER A 129 -30.95 0.68 14.60
C SER A 129 -32.02 -0.06 15.40
N ALA A 130 -31.98 0.10 16.72
CA ALA A 130 -32.95 -0.48 17.66
C ALA A 130 -34.17 0.44 17.92
N ILE A 131 -34.37 1.46 17.07
CA ILE A 131 -35.47 2.44 17.20
C ILE A 131 -36.59 2.11 16.20
N ASP A 132 -37.81 1.93 16.70
CA ASP A 132 -39.01 1.75 15.87
C ASP A 132 -39.18 2.90 14.86
N GLY A 133 -39.42 2.58 13.58
CA GLY A 133 -39.50 3.56 12.48
C GLY A 133 -38.16 3.92 11.83
N GLU A 134 -37.04 3.36 12.30
CA GLU A 134 -35.71 3.47 11.68
C GLU A 134 -35.26 2.16 11.00
N GLU A 135 -36.18 1.38 10.41
CA GLU A 135 -35.91 0.02 9.92
C GLU A 135 -34.83 -0.03 8.82
N SER A 136 -34.62 1.07 8.09
CA SER A 136 -33.58 1.19 7.05
C SER A 136 -32.25 1.76 7.54
N TYR A 137 -32.14 2.13 8.82
CA TYR A 137 -30.94 2.77 9.36
C TYR A 137 -30.01 1.73 10.01
N VAL A 138 -28.72 1.85 9.69
CA VAL A 138 -27.66 1.14 10.41
C VAL A 138 -26.82 2.11 11.25
N VAL A 139 -26.44 1.64 12.43
CA VAL A 139 -25.56 2.34 13.38
C VAL A 139 -24.13 1.88 13.15
N LEU A 140 -23.22 2.85 13.13
CA LEU A 140 -21.79 2.65 12.97
C LEU A 140 -21.15 2.08 14.25
N SER A 141 -20.18 1.17 14.15
CA SER A 141 -19.37 0.77 15.31
C SER A 141 -18.62 1.97 15.90
N THR A 142 -18.53 2.02 17.23
CA THR A 142 -17.69 2.96 18.00
C THR A 142 -16.24 2.51 18.15
N ASP A 143 -15.87 1.34 17.60
CA ASP A 143 -14.47 0.92 17.55
C ASP A 143 -13.61 1.95 16.80
N PRO A 144 -12.31 2.11 17.12
CA PRO A 144 -11.48 3.05 16.39
C PRO A 144 -11.34 2.62 14.92
N TRP A 145 -11.74 3.51 14.02
CA TRP A 145 -11.67 3.32 12.55
C TRP A 145 -10.27 3.54 11.98
N SER A 146 -9.30 3.82 12.85
CA SER A 146 -7.89 4.04 12.51
C SER A 146 -6.95 3.40 13.54
N GLY A 147 -5.68 3.25 13.15
CA GLY A 147 -4.62 2.64 13.96
C GLY A 147 -3.59 1.90 13.11
N LEU A 148 -2.94 0.88 13.69
CA LEU A 148 -2.02 0.01 12.96
C LEU A 148 -2.80 -0.95 12.04
N PHE A 149 -2.18 -1.38 10.93
CA PHE A 149 -2.82 -2.24 9.92
C PHE A 149 -3.47 -3.50 10.52
N LEU A 150 -2.71 -4.24 11.34
CA LEU A 150 -3.17 -5.44 12.04
C LEU A 150 -4.41 -5.20 12.92
N GLN A 151 -4.53 -4.01 13.51
CA GLN A 151 -5.66 -3.65 14.38
C GLN A 151 -6.91 -3.32 13.57
N LEU A 152 -6.78 -2.77 12.36
CA LEU A 152 -7.92 -2.50 11.48
C LEU A 152 -8.43 -3.76 10.78
N GLN A 153 -7.52 -4.65 10.36
CA GLN A 153 -7.93 -5.86 9.65
C GLN A 153 -8.84 -6.76 10.52
N GLY A 154 -8.62 -6.78 11.84
CA GLY A 154 -9.47 -7.55 12.77
C GLY A 154 -10.77 -6.86 13.22
N ARG A 155 -11.23 -5.79 12.55
CA ARG A 155 -12.39 -4.98 13.00
C ARG A 155 -13.52 -4.82 11.98
N GLU A 156 -13.39 -5.34 10.76
CA GLU A 156 -14.43 -5.30 9.71
C GLU A 156 -14.97 -3.88 9.34
N ASN A 157 -14.36 -2.78 9.82
CA ASN A 157 -14.89 -1.41 9.72
C ASN A 157 -14.89 -0.78 8.30
N VAL A 158 -14.71 -1.55 7.23
CA VAL A 158 -14.69 -1.07 5.84
C VAL A 158 -16.10 -1.11 5.27
N LEU A 159 -16.81 0.01 5.32
CA LEU A 159 -18.22 0.04 4.90
C LEU A 159 -18.37 -0.01 3.37
N ILE A 160 -19.07 -1.03 2.90
CA ILE A 160 -19.52 -1.16 1.51
C ILE A 160 -21.03 -1.46 1.47
N ARG A 161 -21.71 -1.00 0.41
CA ARG A 161 -23.16 -1.19 0.24
C ARG A 161 -23.55 -1.58 -1.18
N PHE A 162 -24.77 -2.04 -1.36
CA PHE A 162 -25.48 -2.05 -2.65
C PHE A 162 -26.94 -1.58 -2.49
N SER A 163 -27.58 -1.30 -3.62
CA SER A 163 -29.01 -1.04 -3.74
C SER A 163 -29.50 -1.58 -5.07
N GLU A 164 -30.41 -2.54 -5.04
CA GLU A 164 -31.04 -3.16 -6.21
C GLU A 164 -32.54 -2.87 -6.20
N MET A 165 -33.09 -2.45 -7.33
CA MET A 165 -34.39 -1.76 -7.38
C MET A 165 -35.38 -2.46 -8.32
N ASN A 166 -36.66 -2.50 -7.94
CA ASN A 166 -37.76 -3.04 -8.76
C ASN A 166 -37.61 -4.54 -9.12
N ILE A 167 -37.12 -5.35 -8.17
CA ILE A 167 -36.99 -6.81 -8.31
C ILE A 167 -38.38 -7.47 -8.38
N ASP A 168 -38.66 -8.25 -9.41
CA ASP A 168 -39.90 -9.03 -9.53
C ASP A 168 -39.97 -10.13 -8.45
N LYS A 169 -41.00 -10.10 -7.60
CA LYS A 169 -41.18 -11.09 -6.51
C LYS A 169 -41.44 -12.51 -7.02
N ASN A 170 -41.97 -12.66 -8.24
CA ASN A 170 -42.27 -13.95 -8.84
C ASN A 170 -41.01 -14.64 -9.38
N SER A 171 -40.14 -13.88 -10.06
CA SER A 171 -38.90 -14.37 -10.68
C SER A 171 -37.69 -13.50 -10.34
N PRO A 172 -37.28 -13.41 -9.06
CA PRO A 172 -36.14 -12.60 -8.65
C PRO A 172 -34.83 -13.19 -9.20
N ASP A 173 -34.14 -12.40 -10.00
CA ASP A 173 -32.74 -12.60 -10.41
C ASP A 173 -31.95 -11.42 -9.83
N ILE A 174 -30.97 -11.70 -8.97
CA ILE A 174 -30.28 -10.68 -8.17
C ILE A 174 -28.76 -10.85 -8.32
N SER A 175 -28.14 -9.87 -8.97
CA SER A 175 -26.69 -9.77 -9.15
C SER A 175 -26.22 -8.36 -8.80
N VAL A 176 -25.66 -8.19 -7.60
CA VAL A 176 -25.35 -6.88 -7.02
C VAL A 176 -23.86 -6.56 -7.08
N SER A 177 -23.54 -5.29 -7.35
CA SER A 177 -22.18 -4.75 -7.27
C SER A 177 -22.07 -3.81 -6.08
N PHE A 178 -21.19 -4.13 -5.14
CA PHE A 178 -20.96 -3.30 -3.97
C PHE A 178 -20.21 -2.02 -4.32
N GLN A 179 -20.45 -0.97 -3.54
CA GLN A 179 -19.84 0.35 -3.64
C GLN A 179 -19.32 0.79 -2.27
N HIS A 180 -18.17 1.45 -2.24
CA HIS A 180 -17.62 2.03 -1.02
C HIS A 180 -18.48 3.19 -0.50
N VAL A 181 -18.75 3.22 0.80
CA VAL A 181 -19.43 4.35 1.48
C VAL A 181 -18.41 5.41 1.96
N GLY A 182 -17.12 5.07 1.95
CA GLY A 182 -16.03 5.91 2.43
C GLY A 182 -14.68 5.58 1.81
N SER A 183 -13.62 6.16 2.35
CA SER A 183 -12.28 6.16 1.75
C SER A 183 -11.21 5.79 2.76
N LEU A 184 -10.11 5.25 2.24
CA LEU A 184 -8.92 4.91 3.01
C LEU A 184 -8.03 6.14 3.15
N PHE A 185 -7.49 6.35 4.35
CA PHE A 185 -6.53 7.38 4.69
C PHE A 185 -5.34 6.69 5.35
N LYS A 186 -4.11 7.04 4.94
CA LYS A 186 -2.91 6.40 5.47
C LYS A 186 -1.81 7.41 5.72
N ILE A 187 -1.24 7.38 6.92
CA ILE A 187 -0.07 8.15 7.32
C ILE A 187 1.15 7.23 7.28
N TYR A 188 2.21 7.71 6.64
CA TYR A 188 3.56 7.15 6.77
C TYR A 188 4.37 8.18 7.54
N LEU A 189 4.91 7.80 8.68
CA LEU A 189 5.79 8.63 9.47
C LEU A 189 7.15 7.94 9.58
N GLU A 190 8.11 8.43 8.83
CA GLU A 190 9.51 8.00 8.83
C GLU A 190 10.33 8.87 9.78
N ASN A 191 11.26 8.30 10.54
CA ASN A 191 12.33 9.06 11.18
C ASN A 191 13.55 9.17 10.25
N THR A 192 13.76 10.35 9.70
CA THR A 192 14.89 10.65 8.81
C THR A 192 16.03 11.37 9.56
N GLY A 193 16.14 11.20 10.87
CA GLY A 193 17.16 11.83 11.73
C GLY A 193 17.70 10.87 12.79
N THR A 194 18.88 11.17 13.34
CA THR A 194 19.64 10.20 14.16
C THR A 194 19.21 10.17 15.63
N THR A 195 17.94 10.51 15.92
CA THR A 195 17.41 10.65 17.29
C THR A 195 16.02 10.04 17.36
N ASP A 196 15.82 9.11 18.29
CA ASP A 196 14.55 8.43 18.51
C ASP A 196 13.47 9.41 19.01
N LEU A 197 12.24 9.24 18.51
CA LEU A 197 11.05 9.89 19.05
C LEU A 197 10.32 8.92 19.99
N GLU A 198 10.71 8.94 21.26
CA GLU A 198 10.12 8.12 22.31
C GLU A 198 8.76 8.66 22.80
N GLY A 199 7.90 7.74 23.24
CA GLY A 199 6.69 8.05 24.01
C GLY A 199 5.61 8.77 23.21
N ILE A 200 5.41 8.42 21.94
CA ILE A 200 4.28 8.89 21.13
C ILE A 200 2.98 8.47 21.81
N THR A 201 2.03 9.41 21.93
CA THR A 201 0.73 9.22 22.58
C THR A 201 -0.45 9.36 21.61
N GLY A 202 -0.21 9.81 20.39
CA GLY A 202 -1.20 9.81 19.32
C GLY A 202 -0.72 10.54 18.06
N VAL A 203 -1.25 10.14 16.92
CA VAL A 203 -1.03 10.82 15.64
C VAL A 203 -2.38 11.32 15.12
N GLU A 204 -2.42 12.51 14.56
CA GLU A 204 -3.66 13.20 14.20
C GLU A 204 -3.49 13.98 12.90
N LEU A 205 -4.42 13.83 11.95
CA LEU A 205 -4.63 14.85 10.92
C LEU A 205 -5.59 15.91 11.48
N PHE A 206 -5.28 17.20 11.32
CA PHE A 206 -6.10 18.26 11.89
C PHE A 206 -6.15 19.53 11.03
N SER A 207 -7.15 20.37 11.30
CA SER A 207 -7.40 21.63 10.58
C SER A 207 -8.07 22.69 11.47
N GLU A 208 -8.09 23.94 11.00
CA GLU A 208 -8.72 25.07 11.71
C GLU A 208 -10.26 25.05 11.65
N THR A 209 -10.81 24.47 10.58
CA THR A 209 -12.25 24.22 10.38
C THR A 209 -12.52 22.71 10.38
N PRO A 210 -13.78 22.26 10.49
CA PRO A 210 -14.09 20.83 10.55
C PRO A 210 -13.63 20.06 9.31
N ILE A 211 -13.08 18.87 9.54
CA ILE A 211 -12.86 17.88 8.50
C ILE A 211 -14.18 17.13 8.31
N PHE A 212 -14.76 17.25 7.12
CA PHE A 212 -16.08 16.69 6.81
C PHE A 212 -16.01 15.17 6.56
N ALA A 213 -15.71 14.44 7.62
CA ALA A 213 -15.65 12.99 7.71
C ALA A 213 -16.59 12.50 8.80
N HIS A 214 -17.44 11.53 8.49
CA HIS A 214 -18.27 10.87 9.49
C HIS A 214 -17.37 9.99 10.37
N GLN A 215 -17.53 10.12 11.69
CA GLN A 215 -16.85 9.34 12.72
C GLN A 215 -17.93 8.99 13.74
N ASN A 216 -17.92 7.78 14.31
CA ASN A 216 -18.79 7.47 15.43
C ASN A 216 -18.03 7.46 16.76
N ALA A 217 -18.44 8.32 17.69
CA ALA A 217 -17.94 8.39 19.05
C ALA A 217 -19.01 8.02 20.10
N ASP A 218 -20.27 7.81 19.69
CA ASP A 218 -21.40 7.61 20.59
C ASP A 218 -22.54 6.81 19.90
N PRO A 219 -22.98 5.65 20.42
CA PRO A 219 -24.02 4.85 19.77
C PRO A 219 -25.41 5.50 19.73
N GLU A 220 -25.73 6.41 20.65
CA GLU A 220 -27.06 7.00 20.79
C GLU A 220 -27.22 8.27 19.93
N VAL A 221 -26.18 9.10 19.85
CA VAL A 221 -26.21 10.38 19.09
C VAL A 221 -25.31 10.43 17.86
N GLY A 222 -24.57 9.35 17.57
CA GLY A 222 -23.69 9.22 16.41
C GLY A 222 -24.40 9.26 15.05
N ALA A 223 -23.61 9.37 13.99
CA ALA A 223 -24.13 9.30 12.63
C ALA A 223 -24.64 7.89 12.32
N LYS A 224 -25.84 7.80 11.75
CA LYS A 224 -26.42 6.56 11.20
C LYS A 224 -26.35 6.61 9.68
N TYR A 225 -26.37 5.46 9.02
CA TYR A 225 -26.47 5.40 7.56
C TYR A 225 -27.82 4.83 7.16
N ASP A 226 -28.58 5.59 6.37
CA ASP A 226 -29.84 5.13 5.80
C ASP A 226 -29.60 4.40 4.48
N LEU A 227 -29.92 3.10 4.47
CA LEU A 227 -29.69 2.23 3.33
C LEU A 227 -30.53 2.63 2.10
N ILE A 228 -31.73 3.16 2.33
CA ILE A 228 -32.69 3.53 1.26
C ILE A 228 -32.24 4.81 0.56
N SER A 229 -32.06 5.93 1.29
CA SER A 229 -31.57 7.17 0.68
C SER A 229 -30.09 7.10 0.26
N GLY A 230 -29.32 6.20 0.87
CA GLY A 230 -27.87 6.10 0.65
C GLY A 230 -27.08 7.26 1.27
N THR A 231 -27.57 7.83 2.37
CA THR A 231 -26.97 9.00 3.02
C THR A 231 -26.78 8.82 4.52
N PHE A 232 -25.84 9.57 5.10
CA PHE A 232 -25.71 9.66 6.55
C PHE A 232 -26.78 10.59 7.13
N VAL A 233 -27.41 10.15 8.22
CA VAL A 233 -28.47 10.84 8.95
C VAL A 233 -28.10 10.93 10.44
N ASN A 234 -28.56 12.00 11.11
CA ASN A 234 -28.22 12.33 12.51
C ASN A 234 -26.70 12.52 12.78
N GLY A 235 -26.35 12.96 14.00
CA GLY A 235 -24.96 12.94 14.51
C GLY A 235 -23.89 13.72 13.75
N THR A 236 -24.24 14.72 12.92
CA THR A 236 -23.31 15.38 11.97
C THR A 236 -22.36 16.43 12.58
N THR A 237 -21.97 16.30 13.85
CA THR A 237 -20.91 17.15 14.43
C THR A 237 -19.54 16.72 13.94
N PHE A 238 -19.12 17.29 12.81
CA PHE A 238 -17.78 17.08 12.25
C PHE A 238 -16.69 17.63 13.16
N SER A 239 -15.59 16.86 13.29
CA SER A 239 -14.44 17.21 14.10
C SER A 239 -13.38 17.99 13.29
N ASN A 240 -12.63 18.86 13.94
CA ASN A 240 -11.40 19.45 13.38
C ASN A 240 -10.21 18.46 13.33
N VAL A 241 -10.42 17.21 13.79
CA VAL A 241 -9.39 16.18 13.92
C VAL A 241 -9.88 14.85 13.35
N LEU A 242 -9.02 14.19 12.59
CA LEU A 242 -9.07 12.77 12.24
C LEU A 242 -7.98 12.04 13.04
N PRO A 243 -8.33 11.24 14.06
CA PRO A 243 -7.36 10.56 14.90
C PRO A 243 -6.73 9.37 14.17
N PHE A 244 -5.49 9.03 14.50
CA PHE A 244 -4.83 7.77 14.16
C PHE A 244 -4.19 7.22 15.45
N PRO A 245 -4.96 6.47 16.27
CA PRO A 245 -4.49 5.97 17.56
C PRO A 245 -3.20 5.16 17.42
N TYR A 246 -2.17 5.64 18.11
CA TYR A 246 -0.88 4.98 18.18
C TYR A 246 -0.22 5.33 19.52
N SER A 247 0.44 4.34 20.13
CA SER A 247 1.29 4.56 21.29
C SER A 247 2.51 3.66 21.19
N GLY A 248 3.68 4.24 21.40
CA GLY A 248 4.97 3.58 21.15
C GLY A 248 6.04 4.60 20.78
N ASP A 249 7.13 4.10 20.22
CA ASP A 249 8.31 4.88 19.85
C ASP A 249 8.51 4.85 18.33
N LEU A 250 9.26 5.81 17.80
CA LEU A 250 9.72 5.85 16.41
C LEU A 250 11.24 6.03 16.43
N LEU A 251 11.98 4.93 16.23
CA LEU A 251 13.44 4.93 16.35
C LEU A 251 14.12 5.55 15.11
N ASP A 252 15.42 5.81 15.17
CA ASP A 252 16.24 6.19 14.00
C ASP A 252 16.04 5.21 12.82
N GLY A 253 15.64 5.72 11.66
CA GLY A 253 15.36 4.95 10.45
C GLY A 253 14.04 4.17 10.44
N ASP A 254 13.25 4.18 11.51
CA ASP A 254 11.95 3.49 11.55
C ASP A 254 10.88 4.20 10.70
N VAL A 255 9.89 3.42 10.25
CA VAL A 255 8.67 3.92 9.60
C VAL A 255 7.43 3.34 10.27
N ILE A 256 6.59 4.20 10.85
CA ILE A 256 5.25 3.80 11.31
C ILE A 256 4.25 4.01 10.17
N GLN A 257 3.43 2.99 9.90
CA GLN A 257 2.31 3.06 8.97
C GLN A 257 0.99 3.01 9.73
N LEU A 258 0.28 4.14 9.77
CA LEU A 258 -1.05 4.26 10.39
C LEU A 258 -2.10 4.36 9.30
N TRP A 259 -3.19 3.65 9.48
CA TRP A 259 -4.26 3.50 8.51
C TRP A 259 -5.55 4.00 9.16
N GLY A 260 -6.54 4.36 8.35
CA GLY A 260 -7.85 4.79 8.81
C GLY A 260 -8.87 4.73 7.69
N TRP A 261 -10.08 4.26 7.96
CA TRP A 261 -11.15 4.22 6.99
C TRP A 261 -12.27 5.17 7.42
N TYR A 262 -12.56 6.17 6.59
CA TYR A 262 -13.47 7.26 6.94
C TYR A 262 -14.43 7.58 5.79
N PRO A 263 -15.77 7.59 6.01
CA PRO A 263 -16.75 8.15 5.09
C PRO A 263 -16.61 9.68 5.01
N PRO A 264 -16.15 10.26 3.88
CA PRO A 264 -16.20 11.69 3.69
C PRO A 264 -17.64 12.11 3.38
N SER A 265 -18.08 13.24 3.91
CA SER A 265 -19.42 13.75 3.62
C SER A 265 -19.56 14.15 2.15
N GLN A 266 -20.66 13.71 1.52
CA GLN A 266 -20.97 14.00 0.12
C GLN A 266 -21.91 15.21 -0.06
N VAL A 267 -22.14 15.98 1.02
CA VAL A 267 -22.96 17.21 0.97
C VAL A 267 -22.21 18.30 0.20
N ALA A 268 -22.90 18.93 -0.76
CA ALA A 268 -22.31 20.01 -1.55
C ALA A 268 -21.84 21.17 -0.66
N GLY A 269 -20.57 21.55 -0.82
CA GLY A 269 -19.93 22.61 -0.02
C GLY A 269 -19.18 22.12 1.23
N TYR A 270 -19.31 20.84 1.62
CA TYR A 270 -18.51 20.24 2.70
C TYR A 270 -17.13 19.80 2.17
N ILE A 271 -16.36 20.80 1.73
CA ILE A 271 -15.04 20.66 1.12
C ILE A 271 -14.00 20.57 2.23
N TRP A 272 -13.13 19.55 2.16
CA TRP A 272 -12.09 19.37 3.18
C TRP A 272 -11.09 20.54 3.17
N PRO A 273 -10.77 21.12 4.35
CA PRO A 273 -9.85 22.23 4.48
C PRO A 273 -8.40 21.82 4.23
N ALA A 274 -7.47 22.77 4.36
CA ALA A 274 -6.05 22.46 4.42
C ALA A 274 -5.76 21.65 5.71
N ILE A 275 -4.97 20.59 5.58
CA ILE A 275 -4.74 19.61 6.65
C ILE A 275 -3.28 19.61 7.06
N ASN A 276 -3.05 19.70 8.36
CA ASN A 276 -1.77 19.49 9.02
C ASN A 276 -1.70 18.10 9.66
N LEU A 277 -0.49 17.61 9.88
CA LEU A 277 -0.21 16.44 10.70
C LEU A 277 0.32 16.90 12.06
N ARG A 278 -0.15 16.23 13.12
CA ARG A 278 0.37 16.35 14.48
C ARG A 278 0.78 14.97 15.00
N VAL A 279 1.93 14.94 15.68
CA VAL A 279 2.39 13.80 16.49
C VAL A 279 2.50 14.27 17.93
N ARG A 280 1.68 13.70 18.83
CA ARG A 280 1.72 13.95 20.27
C ARG A 280 2.70 12.99 20.93
N TYR A 281 3.47 13.47 21.90
CA TYR A 281 4.41 12.64 22.66
C TYR A 281 4.54 13.14 24.10
N GLY A 282 4.98 12.23 24.98
CA GLY A 282 5.17 12.51 26.40
C GLY A 282 3.93 13.15 27.06
N THR A 283 4.17 14.09 27.97
CA THR A 283 3.11 14.80 28.71
C THR A 283 2.76 16.12 28.03
N GLY A 284 1.89 16.05 27.02
CA GLY A 284 1.30 17.23 26.37
C GLY A 284 2.23 17.96 25.40
N GLN A 285 3.27 17.30 24.89
CA GLN A 285 4.13 17.84 23.84
C GLN A 285 3.60 17.42 22.47
N GLU A 286 3.81 18.25 21.44
CA GLU A 286 3.43 17.93 20.07
C GLU A 286 4.45 18.46 19.05
N TYR A 287 4.69 17.66 18.02
CA TYR A 287 5.28 18.11 16.76
C TYR A 287 4.15 18.33 15.74
N VAL A 288 4.25 19.39 14.95
CA VAL A 288 3.21 19.84 14.03
C VAL A 288 3.84 20.28 12.70
N THR A 289 3.23 19.92 11.57
CA THR A 289 3.65 20.41 10.25
C THR A 289 3.41 21.91 10.12
N THR A 290 4.39 22.67 9.65
CA THR A 290 4.25 24.12 9.40
C THR A 290 3.66 24.43 8.02
N VAL A 291 3.76 23.50 7.08
CA VAL A 291 3.16 23.58 5.74
C VAL A 291 2.08 22.49 5.62
N PRO A 292 0.78 22.85 5.53
CA PRO A 292 -0.29 21.86 5.38
C PRO A 292 -0.33 21.28 3.96
N LYS A 293 -0.90 20.08 3.81
CA LYS A 293 -1.42 19.67 2.49
C LYS A 293 -2.62 20.59 2.14
N PRO A 294 -2.73 21.07 0.88
CA PRO A 294 -3.68 22.11 0.51
C PRO A 294 -5.14 21.66 0.66
N ALA A 295 -6.03 22.63 0.85
CA ALA A 295 -7.48 22.39 0.85
C ALA A 295 -7.94 21.80 -0.49
N ARG A 296 -8.99 20.99 -0.45
CA ARG A 296 -9.63 20.47 -1.67
C ARG A 296 -10.41 21.57 -2.39
N THR A 297 -10.73 21.34 -3.66
CA THR A 297 -11.61 22.20 -4.48
C THR A 297 -13.01 21.61 -4.68
N THR A 298 -13.18 20.33 -4.34
CA THR A 298 -14.44 19.57 -4.39
C THR A 298 -14.61 18.76 -3.11
N THR A 299 -15.77 18.11 -2.95
CA THR A 299 -15.95 17.06 -1.94
C THR A 299 -14.86 15.99 -2.05
N THR A 300 -14.60 15.31 -0.94
CA THR A 300 -13.66 14.18 -0.90
C THR A 300 -14.35 12.94 -1.42
N ASP A 301 -13.74 12.29 -2.41
CA ASP A 301 -14.33 11.15 -3.11
C ASP A 301 -14.42 9.92 -2.19
N ILE A 302 -15.44 9.10 -2.41
CA ILE A 302 -15.59 7.77 -1.79
C ILE A 302 -14.82 6.70 -2.58
N GLY A 303 -14.41 5.63 -1.89
CA GLY A 303 -13.66 4.51 -2.48
C GLY A 303 -12.23 4.83 -2.91
N LYS A 304 -11.65 5.94 -2.45
CA LYS A 304 -10.26 6.32 -2.76
C LYS A 304 -9.31 6.03 -1.61
N ALA A 305 -8.02 5.96 -1.92
CA ALA A 305 -6.95 5.96 -0.93
C ALA A 305 -6.24 7.31 -0.95
N TYR A 306 -6.06 7.90 0.24
CA TYR A 306 -5.39 9.18 0.46
C TYR A 306 -4.19 9.00 1.37
N HIS A 307 -3.01 9.27 0.84
CA HIS A 307 -1.74 9.00 1.52
C HIS A 307 -1.05 10.28 1.98
N PHE A 308 -0.58 10.26 3.22
CA PHE A 308 0.07 11.36 3.92
C PHE A 308 1.45 10.90 4.35
N PHE A 309 2.44 11.14 3.50
CA PHE A 309 3.84 10.88 3.81
C PHE A 309 4.37 12.01 4.67
N ALA A 310 5.11 11.69 5.71
CA ALA A 310 5.73 12.64 6.60
C ALA A 310 7.08 12.11 7.10
N ARG A 311 7.99 13.05 7.31
CA ARG A 311 9.26 12.80 8.00
C ARG A 311 9.26 13.47 9.37
N PHE A 312 9.83 12.80 10.35
CA PHE A 312 10.35 13.36 11.57
C PHE A 312 11.88 13.41 11.49
N ASN A 313 12.48 14.54 11.88
CA ASN A 313 13.91 14.64 12.19
C ASN A 313 14.09 15.86 13.10
N SER A 314 14.53 15.64 14.34
CA SER A 314 14.69 16.69 15.37
C SER A 314 15.77 17.74 15.07
N GLU A 315 16.66 17.50 14.11
CA GLU A 315 17.73 18.40 13.68
C GLU A 315 17.27 19.41 12.60
N LEU A 316 16.09 19.19 12.00
CA LEU A 316 15.53 20.04 10.95
C LEU A 316 14.47 21.02 11.49
N ASP A 317 14.32 22.15 10.80
CA ASP A 317 13.24 23.12 11.02
C ASP A 317 12.37 23.22 9.74
N PRO A 318 11.10 22.74 9.74
CA PRO A 318 10.43 22.06 10.84
C PRO A 318 10.90 20.61 11.02
N ALA A 319 10.84 20.15 12.27
CA ALA A 319 11.20 18.78 12.63
C ALA A 319 10.23 17.75 12.05
N LEU A 320 8.92 18.06 12.07
CA LEU A 320 7.87 17.31 11.40
C LEU A 320 7.45 18.03 10.11
N ALA A 321 7.54 17.35 8.97
CA ALA A 321 7.11 17.86 7.68
C ALA A 321 6.37 16.79 6.89
N PHE A 322 5.37 17.19 6.10
CA PHE A 322 4.92 16.29 5.02
C PHE A 322 6.05 16.10 4.01
N SER A 323 6.17 14.87 3.53
CA SER A 323 7.02 14.48 2.43
C SER A 323 6.17 14.31 1.15
N ASP A 324 6.84 14.33 0.01
CA ASP A 324 6.31 13.86 -1.28
C ASP A 324 7.07 12.60 -1.77
N ILE A 325 7.90 12.03 -0.89
CA ILE A 325 8.63 10.77 -1.06
C ILE A 325 7.79 9.66 -0.46
N VAL A 326 7.69 8.54 -1.18
CA VAL A 326 6.68 7.52 -0.91
C VAL A 326 7.31 6.14 -0.99
N TYR A 327 7.65 5.58 0.16
CA TYR A 327 8.24 4.24 0.22
C TYR A 327 7.18 3.15 0.07
N GLY A 328 7.56 2.07 -0.58
CA GLY A 328 6.77 0.86 -0.75
C GLY A 328 7.68 -0.34 -0.95
N VAL A 329 7.07 -1.50 -1.16
CA VAL A 329 7.77 -2.73 -1.53
C VAL A 329 7.10 -3.39 -2.74
N LEU A 330 7.93 -4.03 -3.54
CA LEU A 330 7.57 -4.85 -4.69
C LEU A 330 8.12 -6.25 -4.48
N MET A 331 7.27 -7.26 -4.59
CA MET A 331 7.68 -8.66 -4.73
C MET A 331 7.65 -9.02 -6.21
N ASP A 332 8.76 -9.52 -6.74
CA ASP A 332 8.86 -10.06 -8.10
C ASP A 332 8.44 -11.54 -8.07
N GLU A 333 7.23 -11.85 -8.55
CA GLU A 333 6.66 -13.21 -8.53
C GLU A 333 7.44 -14.23 -9.39
N ARG A 334 8.47 -13.80 -10.12
CA ARG A 334 9.30 -14.66 -10.99
C ARG A 334 10.47 -15.30 -10.25
N ASP A 335 10.94 -14.71 -9.16
CA ASP A 335 12.11 -15.15 -8.38
C ASP A 335 12.00 -14.89 -6.86
N ASP A 336 10.80 -14.54 -6.39
CA ASP A 336 10.46 -14.16 -5.01
C ASP A 336 11.33 -13.01 -4.42
N GLN A 337 12.04 -12.26 -5.26
CA GLN A 337 12.85 -11.13 -4.80
C GLN A 337 11.96 -9.98 -4.36
N ILE A 338 12.21 -9.48 -3.14
CA ILE A 338 11.59 -8.26 -2.64
C ILE A 338 12.54 -7.09 -2.91
N TYR A 339 11.98 -6.00 -3.42
CA TYR A 339 12.65 -4.74 -3.70
C TYR A 339 11.96 -3.60 -2.97
N SER A 340 12.73 -2.73 -2.34
CA SER A 340 12.23 -1.42 -1.90
C SER A 340 11.90 -0.56 -3.13
N THR A 341 10.82 0.22 -3.04
CA THR A 341 10.37 1.15 -4.08
C THR A 341 10.16 2.54 -3.50
N VAL A 342 10.34 3.58 -4.30
CA VAL A 342 10.11 4.96 -3.91
C VAL A 342 9.40 5.76 -4.99
N ARG A 343 8.31 6.47 -4.66
CA ARG A 343 7.73 7.48 -5.56
C ARG A 343 8.46 8.81 -5.40
N ILE A 344 8.82 9.40 -6.53
CA ILE A 344 9.48 10.69 -6.64
C ILE A 344 8.68 11.50 -7.68
N GLY A 345 7.90 12.47 -7.20
CA GLY A 345 6.94 13.19 -8.04
C GLY A 345 5.80 12.26 -8.49
N SER A 346 5.55 12.17 -9.80
CA SER A 346 4.50 11.26 -10.31
C SER A 346 4.95 9.80 -10.38
N GLN A 347 6.25 9.54 -10.54
CA GLN A 347 6.83 8.25 -10.93
C GLN A 347 7.21 7.41 -9.72
N THR A 348 6.93 6.11 -9.77
CA THR A 348 7.36 5.12 -8.76
C THR A 348 8.54 4.33 -9.30
N TRP A 349 9.68 4.38 -8.61
CA TRP A 349 10.93 3.76 -9.01
C TRP A 349 11.28 2.61 -8.05
N MET A 350 11.99 1.58 -8.52
CA MET A 350 12.75 0.73 -7.61
C MET A 350 13.83 1.57 -6.92
N ALA A 351 13.96 1.44 -5.59
CA ALA A 351 15.06 2.02 -4.80
C ALA A 351 16.34 1.16 -4.89
N GLU A 352 16.21 -0.09 -5.34
CA GLU A 352 17.32 -1.00 -5.59
C GLU A 352 17.53 -1.25 -7.09
N ASN A 353 18.68 -1.84 -7.45
CA ASN A 353 18.90 -2.33 -8.80
C ASN A 353 18.28 -3.73 -8.95
N LEU A 354 17.70 -4.02 -10.12
CA LEU A 354 17.03 -5.29 -10.40
C LEU A 354 18.01 -6.47 -10.29
N ARG A 355 17.65 -7.46 -9.46
CA ARG A 355 18.40 -8.70 -9.22
C ARG A 355 17.92 -9.88 -10.07
N TYR A 356 16.86 -9.71 -10.86
CA TYR A 356 16.25 -10.78 -11.65
C TYR A 356 17.23 -11.46 -12.62
N PHE A 357 17.56 -12.72 -12.32
CA PHE A 357 18.29 -13.59 -13.21
C PHE A 357 17.76 -15.04 -13.13
N PRO A 358 17.27 -15.62 -14.24
CA PRO A 358 16.73 -16.97 -14.25
C PRO A 358 17.74 -18.05 -13.85
N GLY A 359 17.62 -18.53 -12.61
CA GLY A 359 18.34 -19.68 -12.07
C GLY A 359 19.39 -19.37 -11.00
N PHE A 360 19.60 -18.13 -10.54
CA PHE A 360 20.51 -17.88 -9.40
C PHE A 360 19.71 -17.87 -8.08
N PRO A 361 20.23 -18.47 -6.98
CA PRO A 361 21.58 -18.99 -6.78
C PRO A 361 21.80 -20.47 -7.15
N ASP A 362 20.80 -21.18 -7.65
CA ASP A 362 20.85 -22.65 -7.82
C ASP A 362 21.69 -23.14 -9.03
N GLU A 363 21.77 -22.33 -10.09
CA GLU A 363 22.43 -22.59 -11.38
C GLU A 363 23.37 -21.42 -11.78
N PRO A 364 24.35 -21.02 -10.93
CA PRO A 364 25.20 -19.85 -11.16
C PRO A 364 26.07 -19.97 -12.41
N GLU A 365 26.33 -21.18 -12.89
CA GLU A 365 27.02 -21.45 -14.14
C GLU A 365 26.24 -21.01 -15.40
N ARG A 366 25.00 -20.54 -15.27
CA ARG A 366 24.25 -19.88 -16.35
C ARG A 366 24.62 -18.41 -16.53
N LEU A 367 25.28 -17.78 -15.55
CA LEU A 367 25.76 -16.41 -15.65
C LEU A 367 26.82 -16.27 -16.74
N ASN A 368 26.81 -15.15 -17.44
CA ASN A 368 27.79 -14.88 -18.49
C ASN A 368 29.10 -14.39 -17.90
N LEU A 369 30.21 -14.84 -18.48
CA LEU A 369 31.53 -14.30 -18.17
C LEU A 369 31.67 -12.90 -18.78
N VAL A 370 32.56 -12.09 -18.22
CA VAL A 370 32.87 -10.74 -18.73
C VAL A 370 33.26 -10.72 -20.22
N THR A 371 33.79 -11.84 -20.73
CA THR A 371 34.16 -12.09 -22.14
C THR A 371 32.97 -12.35 -23.06
N ASP A 372 31.80 -12.72 -22.54
CA ASP A 372 30.69 -13.31 -23.32
C ASP A 372 29.76 -12.24 -23.92
N GLY A 373 30.33 -11.12 -24.38
CA GLY A 373 29.59 -10.01 -24.96
C GLY A 373 28.70 -10.40 -26.14
N SER A 374 27.55 -9.74 -26.27
CA SER A 374 26.68 -9.85 -27.45
C SER A 374 25.81 -8.61 -27.63
N VAL A 375 25.49 -8.29 -28.89
CA VAL A 375 24.51 -7.27 -29.29
C VAL A 375 23.16 -7.87 -29.72
N THR A 376 23.08 -9.20 -29.87
CA THR A 376 21.86 -9.93 -30.30
C THR A 376 21.29 -10.85 -29.23
N GLU A 377 22.15 -11.49 -28.44
CA GLU A 377 21.75 -12.47 -27.42
C GLU A 377 21.63 -11.79 -26.05
N PRO A 378 20.64 -12.18 -25.22
CA PRO A 378 20.57 -11.73 -23.84
C PRO A 378 21.81 -12.20 -23.06
N ARG A 379 22.36 -11.29 -22.26
CA ARG A 379 23.50 -11.53 -21.38
C ARG A 379 23.28 -10.91 -20.01
N TYR A 380 23.59 -11.69 -18.99
CA TYR A 380 23.43 -11.34 -17.58
C TYR A 380 24.76 -11.57 -16.86
N TYR A 381 25.27 -10.55 -16.21
CA TYR A 381 26.56 -10.58 -15.52
C TYR A 381 26.39 -10.14 -14.07
N ILE A 382 27.17 -10.73 -13.16
CA ILE A 382 27.39 -10.22 -11.81
C ILE A 382 28.83 -9.72 -11.73
N TYR A 383 29.05 -8.54 -11.14
CA TYR A 383 30.36 -7.91 -11.12
C TYR A 383 31.40 -8.81 -10.45
N GLY A 384 32.49 -9.08 -11.15
CA GLY A 384 33.62 -9.86 -10.63
C GLY A 384 33.48 -11.39 -10.71
N TYR A 385 32.38 -11.92 -11.25
CA TYR A 385 32.21 -13.36 -11.44
C TYR A 385 33.08 -13.89 -12.59
N ASP A 386 33.86 -14.96 -12.34
CA ASP A 386 34.74 -15.59 -13.32
C ASP A 386 34.62 -17.13 -13.38
N ARG A 387 33.58 -17.70 -12.75
CA ARG A 387 33.32 -19.14 -12.57
C ARG A 387 34.28 -19.89 -11.62
N THR A 388 35.15 -19.19 -10.89
CA THR A 388 35.82 -19.78 -9.72
C THR A 388 34.91 -19.80 -8.48
N PRO A 389 35.08 -20.77 -7.54
CA PRO A 389 34.38 -20.76 -6.25
C PRO A 389 34.63 -19.49 -5.43
N GLU A 390 35.83 -18.92 -5.52
CA GLU A 390 36.20 -17.67 -4.87
C GLU A 390 35.42 -16.48 -5.44
N SER A 391 35.27 -16.40 -6.77
CA SER A 391 34.44 -15.38 -7.42
C SER A 391 32.96 -15.54 -7.12
N LEU A 392 32.48 -16.77 -6.87
CA LEU A 392 31.06 -17.03 -6.59
C LEU A 392 30.63 -16.37 -5.27
N ALA A 393 31.45 -16.44 -4.22
CA ALA A 393 31.14 -15.78 -2.95
C ALA A 393 31.06 -14.25 -3.09
N ALA A 394 32.03 -13.64 -3.80
CA ALA A 394 32.03 -12.21 -4.10
C ALA A 394 30.88 -11.81 -5.04
N ALA A 395 30.50 -12.68 -5.97
CA ALA A 395 29.35 -12.50 -6.85
C ALA A 395 28.04 -12.52 -6.05
N SER A 396 27.85 -13.45 -5.13
CA SER A 396 26.66 -13.48 -4.25
C SER A 396 26.52 -12.20 -3.42
N GLU A 397 27.62 -11.66 -2.91
CA GLU A 397 27.61 -10.35 -2.22
C GLU A 397 27.27 -9.21 -3.19
N ASN A 398 27.90 -9.17 -4.38
CA ASN A 398 27.64 -8.14 -5.39
C ASN A 398 26.21 -8.22 -5.97
N PHE A 399 25.61 -9.40 -6.02
CA PHE A 399 24.22 -9.62 -6.42
C PHE A 399 23.26 -8.90 -5.48
N VAL A 400 23.42 -9.10 -4.17
CA VAL A 400 22.62 -8.41 -3.15
C VAL A 400 22.88 -6.90 -3.19
N ASN A 401 24.16 -6.50 -3.24
CA ASN A 401 24.57 -5.11 -3.07
C ASN A 401 24.35 -4.21 -4.29
N TYR A 402 24.55 -4.73 -5.51
CA TYR A 402 24.58 -3.95 -6.76
C TYR A 402 23.63 -4.47 -7.85
N GLY A 403 23.12 -5.69 -7.69
CA GLY A 403 22.25 -6.34 -8.66
C GLY A 403 22.98 -6.91 -9.87
N VAL A 404 22.19 -7.23 -10.89
CA VAL A 404 22.68 -7.82 -12.16
C VAL A 404 22.98 -6.70 -13.16
N LEU A 405 23.99 -6.92 -13.99
CA LEU A 405 24.28 -6.12 -15.17
C LEU A 405 23.71 -6.81 -16.40
N TYR A 406 22.88 -6.09 -17.17
CA TYR A 406 22.14 -6.59 -18.33
C TYR A 406 22.70 -5.91 -19.59
N ASN A 407 22.88 -6.65 -20.68
CA ASN A 407 23.05 -6.03 -22.00
C ASN A 407 21.70 -5.58 -22.58
N TRP A 408 21.71 -4.85 -23.71
CA TRP A 408 20.47 -4.35 -24.30
C TRP A 408 19.46 -5.45 -24.67
N PRO A 409 19.84 -6.56 -25.35
CA PRO A 409 18.93 -7.69 -25.57
C PRO A 409 18.30 -8.25 -24.29
N ALA A 410 19.04 -8.36 -23.18
CA ALA A 410 18.50 -8.80 -21.90
C ALA A 410 17.54 -7.76 -21.29
N ALA A 411 17.95 -6.50 -21.23
CA ALA A 411 17.14 -5.42 -20.64
C ALA A 411 15.81 -5.19 -21.40
N MET A 412 15.85 -5.27 -22.73
CA MET A 412 14.67 -5.09 -23.60
C MET A 412 13.78 -6.33 -23.69
N ALA A 413 14.28 -7.53 -23.37
CA ALA A 413 13.56 -8.80 -23.46
C ALA A 413 12.79 -9.03 -24.79
N GLY A 414 13.33 -8.52 -25.91
CA GLY A 414 12.72 -8.60 -27.24
C GLY A 414 11.68 -7.52 -27.57
N ALA A 415 11.38 -6.58 -26.66
CA ALA A 415 10.48 -5.46 -26.91
C ALA A 415 11.10 -4.38 -27.82
N THR A 416 10.24 -3.60 -28.46
CA THR A 416 10.63 -2.42 -29.28
C THR A 416 11.12 -1.29 -28.37
N SER A 417 12.16 -0.57 -28.79
CA SER A 417 12.66 0.64 -28.09
C SER A 417 11.61 1.74 -27.99
N SER A 418 11.65 2.51 -26.91
CA SER A 418 10.78 3.67 -26.67
C SER A 418 11.56 4.80 -26.00
N SER A 419 11.37 6.02 -26.50
CA SER A 419 11.85 7.27 -25.88
C SER A 419 10.70 8.10 -25.29
N SER A 420 9.52 7.49 -25.13
CA SER A 420 8.33 8.12 -24.58
C SER A 420 8.36 8.13 -23.05
N ASN A 421 7.59 9.02 -22.45
CA ASN A 421 7.29 9.02 -21.02
C ASN A 421 5.75 8.91 -20.87
N PRO A 422 5.20 7.79 -20.36
CA PRO A 422 5.89 6.55 -19.97
C PRO A 422 6.53 5.83 -21.17
N SER A 423 7.53 4.97 -20.95
CA SER A 423 8.13 4.19 -22.06
C SER A 423 7.17 3.15 -22.63
N GLY A 424 6.39 2.50 -21.75
CA GLY A 424 5.55 1.35 -22.08
C GLY A 424 6.32 0.05 -22.37
N VAL A 425 7.63 0.03 -22.13
CA VAL A 425 8.51 -1.10 -22.46
C VAL A 425 8.77 -1.92 -21.20
N GLN A 426 7.98 -2.98 -20.96
CA GLN A 426 8.20 -3.87 -19.81
C GLN A 426 9.66 -4.37 -19.76
N GLY A 427 10.13 -4.95 -20.86
CA GLY A 427 11.49 -5.49 -20.94
C GLY A 427 11.74 -6.56 -19.88
N VAL A 428 12.86 -6.47 -19.16
CA VAL A 428 13.22 -7.39 -18.07
C VAL A 428 12.48 -7.09 -16.75
N CYS A 429 11.74 -5.99 -16.65
CA CYS A 429 11.01 -5.63 -15.44
C CYS A 429 9.82 -6.57 -15.16
N PRO A 430 9.41 -6.72 -13.89
CA PRO A 430 8.26 -7.52 -13.53
C PRO A 430 6.94 -6.93 -14.06
N ASP A 431 5.88 -7.74 -14.04
CA ASP A 431 4.58 -7.33 -14.58
C ASP A 431 4.04 -6.07 -13.88
N GLY A 432 3.54 -5.12 -14.67
CA GLY A 432 3.10 -3.81 -14.19
C GLY A 432 4.22 -2.80 -13.91
N TRP A 433 5.47 -3.12 -14.25
CA TRP A 433 6.63 -2.23 -14.23
C TRP A 433 7.32 -2.21 -15.59
N HIS A 434 8.08 -1.15 -15.90
CA HIS A 434 8.78 -1.01 -17.18
C HIS A 434 10.21 -0.49 -17.06
N LEU A 435 10.99 -0.75 -18.11
CA LEU A 435 12.31 -0.20 -18.31
C LEU A 435 12.18 1.29 -18.65
N PRO A 436 12.76 2.21 -17.86
CA PRO A 436 12.63 3.64 -18.07
C PRO A 436 13.28 4.07 -19.40
N SER A 437 12.68 5.05 -20.07
CA SER A 437 13.32 5.81 -21.13
C SER A 437 14.21 6.93 -20.57
N GLU A 438 15.02 7.53 -21.44
CA GLU A 438 15.71 8.78 -21.15
C GLU A 438 14.75 9.90 -20.68
N ALA A 439 13.53 9.98 -21.24
CA ALA A 439 12.56 11.01 -20.90
C ALA A 439 12.00 10.86 -19.48
N GLU A 440 11.97 9.65 -18.93
CA GLU A 440 11.59 9.37 -17.54
C GLU A 440 12.73 9.69 -16.57
N TRP A 441 13.98 9.38 -16.91
CA TRP A 441 15.13 9.84 -16.15
C TRP A 441 15.27 11.37 -16.14
N VAL A 442 14.93 12.04 -17.26
CA VAL A 442 14.87 13.51 -17.35
C VAL A 442 13.77 14.06 -16.44
N GLN A 443 12.60 13.41 -16.37
CA GLN A 443 11.55 13.83 -15.43
C GLN A 443 12.01 13.71 -13.97
N LEU A 444 12.54 12.55 -13.57
CA LEU A 444 13.09 12.33 -12.24
C LEU A 444 14.12 13.41 -11.86
N THR A 445 15.14 13.60 -12.70
CA THR A 445 16.22 14.57 -12.43
C THR A 445 15.73 16.02 -12.46
N THR A 446 14.72 16.35 -13.26
CA THR A 446 14.06 17.67 -13.26
C THR A 446 13.27 17.93 -11.97
N PHE A 447 12.56 16.92 -11.45
CA PHE A 447 11.83 17.03 -10.17
C PHE A 447 12.79 17.21 -8.98
N VAL A 448 13.90 16.48 -8.97
CA VAL A 448 14.94 16.53 -7.93
C VAL A 448 15.74 17.84 -7.98
N GLY A 449 15.93 18.39 -9.18
CA GLY A 449 16.54 19.70 -9.42
C GLY A 449 18.07 19.70 -9.32
N ALA A 450 18.62 20.78 -8.74
CA ALA A 450 20.07 20.97 -8.66
C ALA A 450 20.75 19.87 -7.83
N ASN A 451 21.92 19.39 -8.27
CA ASN A 451 22.68 18.30 -7.65
C ASN A 451 21.93 16.96 -7.59
N ALA A 452 21.15 16.62 -8.63
CA ALA A 452 20.30 15.43 -8.65
C ALA A 452 21.02 14.11 -8.32
N ALA A 453 22.22 13.86 -8.88
CA ALA A 453 22.94 12.63 -8.54
C ALA A 453 23.40 12.59 -7.08
N SER A 454 23.79 13.70 -6.46
CA SER A 454 24.09 13.72 -5.01
C SER A 454 22.84 13.43 -4.16
N LYS A 455 21.67 13.87 -4.60
CA LYS A 455 20.39 13.68 -3.91
C LYS A 455 19.78 12.29 -4.10
N LEU A 456 20.19 11.56 -5.14
CA LEU A 456 19.69 10.23 -5.51
C LEU A 456 20.65 9.08 -5.18
N LYS A 457 21.95 9.36 -5.00
CA LYS A 457 22.95 8.35 -4.60
C LYS A 457 22.72 7.90 -3.16
N GLU A 458 22.91 6.61 -2.94
CA GLU A 458 23.03 5.98 -1.62
C GLU A 458 24.09 6.68 -0.76
N THR A 459 23.78 6.94 0.50
CA THR A 459 24.67 7.59 1.47
C THR A 459 25.80 6.67 1.95
N GLY A 460 26.77 7.24 2.69
CA GLY A 460 27.92 6.50 3.18
C GLY A 460 28.95 6.20 2.08
N THR A 461 29.89 5.29 2.37
CA THR A 461 31.00 4.95 1.46
C THR A 461 31.07 3.47 1.08
N ASP A 462 30.09 2.65 1.50
CA ASP A 462 30.06 1.22 1.18
C ASP A 462 29.79 1.00 -0.31
N PHE A 463 28.83 1.74 -0.88
CA PHE A 463 28.40 1.60 -2.28
C PHE A 463 28.98 2.66 -3.24
N TRP A 464 29.71 3.64 -2.70
CA TRP A 464 30.44 4.66 -3.47
C TRP A 464 31.81 4.93 -2.82
N ASN A 465 32.88 5.00 -3.62
CA ASN A 465 34.23 5.24 -3.09
C ASN A 465 34.43 6.69 -2.59
N GLU A 466 33.60 7.61 -3.04
CA GLU A 466 33.49 8.99 -2.56
C GLU A 466 32.01 9.38 -2.43
N SER A 467 31.67 10.14 -1.39
CA SER A 467 30.28 10.49 -1.03
C SER A 467 30.11 12.01 -0.84
N ILE A 468 30.64 12.79 -1.79
CA ILE A 468 30.71 14.25 -1.64
C ILE A 468 29.32 14.88 -1.81
N GLY A 469 28.80 15.44 -0.71
CA GLY A 469 27.50 16.11 -0.66
C GLY A 469 26.32 15.19 -0.94
N VAL A 470 26.49 13.87 -0.77
CA VAL A 470 25.44 12.88 -1.00
C VAL A 470 24.46 12.88 0.16
N THR A 471 23.15 12.95 -0.13
CA THR A 471 22.08 13.01 0.89
C THR A 471 21.10 11.86 0.82
N ASN A 472 20.98 11.18 -0.33
CA ASN A 472 19.88 10.26 -0.65
C ASN A 472 18.48 10.78 -0.27
N GLU A 473 18.28 12.10 -0.29
CA GLU A 473 17.11 12.75 0.32
C GLU A 473 15.76 12.42 -0.34
N TYR A 474 15.76 11.65 -1.44
CA TYR A 474 14.57 11.12 -2.11
C TYR A 474 14.43 9.59 -2.00
N GLY A 475 15.22 8.92 -1.16
CA GLY A 475 15.09 7.47 -0.94
C GLY A 475 15.41 6.59 -2.15
N PHE A 476 16.10 7.14 -3.15
CA PHE A 476 16.36 6.44 -4.42
C PHE A 476 17.50 5.44 -4.32
N SER A 477 18.45 5.59 -3.40
CA SER A 477 19.53 4.62 -3.15
C SER A 477 20.24 4.13 -4.43
N ALA A 478 20.60 5.06 -5.32
CA ALA A 478 21.43 4.73 -6.48
C ALA A 478 22.82 4.27 -6.00
N ARG A 479 23.21 3.05 -6.37
CA ARG A 479 24.50 2.43 -6.01
C ARG A 479 25.44 2.34 -7.20
N GLY A 480 26.74 2.44 -6.96
CA GLY A 480 27.78 2.37 -7.98
C GLY A 480 28.05 0.95 -8.47
N GLY A 481 27.09 0.32 -9.16
CA GLY A 481 27.20 -1.07 -9.65
C GLY A 481 28.27 -1.32 -10.72
N GLY A 482 28.99 -0.28 -11.15
CA GLY A 482 29.98 -0.37 -12.21
C GLY A 482 29.35 -0.62 -13.58
N SER A 483 30.08 -1.31 -14.45
CA SER A 483 29.65 -1.66 -15.79
C SER A 483 30.46 -2.82 -16.36
N ARG A 484 29.90 -3.49 -17.36
CA ARG A 484 30.63 -4.43 -18.23
C ARG A 484 30.83 -3.75 -19.59
N GLN A 485 32.09 -3.55 -19.99
CA GLN A 485 32.43 -2.87 -21.25
C GLN A 485 32.43 -3.85 -22.44
N PRO A 486 32.15 -3.40 -23.68
CA PRO A 486 32.19 -4.22 -24.90
C PRO A 486 33.50 -4.99 -25.12
N ILE A 487 33.48 -6.12 -25.86
CA ILE A 487 34.68 -6.91 -26.22
C ILE A 487 35.69 -6.06 -27.03
N SER A 488 35.19 -5.10 -27.81
CA SER A 488 36.01 -4.16 -28.59
C SER A 488 36.78 -3.14 -27.74
N SER A 489 36.42 -2.97 -26.47
CA SER A 489 37.24 -2.27 -25.48
C SER A 489 38.41 -3.18 -25.11
N VAL A 490 39.64 -2.69 -25.18
CA VAL A 490 40.83 -3.49 -24.82
C VAL A 490 41.41 -2.97 -23.50
N PRO A 491 41.44 -3.78 -22.42
CA PRO A 491 40.87 -5.13 -22.29
C PRO A 491 39.33 -5.11 -22.09
N ALA A 492 38.66 -6.20 -22.46
CA ALA A 492 37.26 -6.41 -22.12
C ALA A 492 37.16 -6.70 -20.61
N GLY A 493 36.25 -6.04 -19.89
CA GLY A 493 36.30 -6.07 -18.44
C GLY A 493 35.08 -5.52 -17.72
N PHE A 494 35.06 -5.77 -16.41
CA PHE A 494 34.22 -5.07 -15.45
C PHE A 494 34.95 -3.81 -14.98
N TYR A 495 34.25 -2.68 -14.92
CA TYR A 495 34.83 -1.38 -14.63
C TYR A 495 34.01 -0.60 -13.61
N ASN A 496 34.71 0.19 -12.80
CA ASN A 496 34.17 1.29 -12.02
C ASN A 496 33.13 0.91 -10.94
N LEU A 497 33.19 -0.30 -10.38
CA LEU A 497 32.43 -0.62 -9.16
C LEU A 497 32.74 0.42 -8.06
N ARG A 498 31.70 0.91 -7.39
CA ARG A 498 31.71 2.02 -6.42
C ARG A 498 32.18 3.39 -6.97
N ILE A 499 32.58 3.48 -8.25
CA ILE A 499 33.00 4.75 -8.87
C ILE A 499 31.88 5.29 -9.78
N ASN A 500 31.22 4.39 -10.55
CA ASN A 500 30.11 4.71 -11.43
C ASN A 500 28.92 3.80 -11.15
N GLY A 501 27.72 4.36 -11.26
CA GLY A 501 26.49 3.61 -11.51
C GLY A 501 26.03 3.91 -12.94
N HIS A 502 25.65 2.87 -13.67
CA HIS A 502 25.16 2.98 -15.04
C HIS A 502 23.87 2.18 -15.17
N TRP A 503 22.82 2.82 -15.69
CA TRP A 503 21.50 2.21 -15.84
C TRP A 503 21.06 2.14 -17.29
N MET A 504 20.55 0.97 -17.67
CA MET A 504 19.96 0.72 -18.98
C MET A 504 18.68 1.56 -19.14
N THR A 505 18.41 2.04 -20.35
CA THR A 505 17.13 2.67 -20.70
C THR A 505 16.51 1.97 -21.91
N SER A 506 15.22 2.22 -22.16
CA SER A 506 14.54 1.78 -23.40
C SER A 506 14.84 2.68 -24.61
N THR A 507 15.60 3.76 -24.46
CA THR A 507 15.90 4.73 -25.52
C THR A 507 17.00 4.20 -26.44
N GLN A 508 16.65 3.98 -27.71
CA GLN A 508 17.61 3.66 -28.76
C GLN A 508 18.26 4.94 -29.32
N ALA A 509 19.59 4.95 -29.44
CA ALA A 509 20.33 6.03 -30.09
C ALA A 509 20.58 5.75 -31.58
N THR A 510 20.96 4.51 -31.91
CA THR A 510 21.20 4.01 -33.27
C THR A 510 20.80 2.54 -33.38
N GLU A 511 20.94 1.91 -34.55
CA GLU A 511 20.76 0.45 -34.67
C GLU A 511 21.73 -0.35 -33.77
N THR A 512 22.93 0.16 -33.50
CA THR A 512 23.97 -0.48 -32.69
C THR A 512 24.08 0.03 -31.25
N ASP A 513 23.50 1.19 -30.96
CA ASP A 513 23.74 1.93 -29.71
C ASP A 513 22.44 2.36 -29.01
N MET A 514 22.53 2.48 -27.70
CA MET A 514 21.47 2.93 -26.79
C MET A 514 21.88 4.18 -26.02
N ILE A 515 20.93 4.81 -25.34
CA ILE A 515 21.23 5.78 -24.28
C ILE A 515 21.25 5.05 -22.93
N ALA A 516 22.29 5.29 -22.13
CA ALA A 516 22.39 4.85 -20.75
C ALA A 516 22.45 6.07 -19.81
N ALA A 517 21.72 6.02 -18.70
CA ALA A 517 21.84 6.99 -17.61
C ALA A 517 23.05 6.64 -16.73
N TRP A 518 23.74 7.63 -16.19
CA TRP A 518 24.91 7.40 -15.35
C TRP A 518 25.04 8.39 -14.18
N MET A 519 25.65 7.93 -13.10
CA MET A 519 26.08 8.73 -11.95
C MET A 519 27.53 8.35 -11.60
N GLN A 520 28.31 9.31 -11.12
CA GLN A 520 29.70 9.11 -10.69
C GLN A 520 29.86 9.55 -9.23
N ALA A 521 30.76 8.90 -8.49
CA ALA A 521 31.00 9.14 -7.06
C ALA A 521 31.28 10.64 -6.78
N ASN A 522 32.18 11.23 -7.57
CA ASN A 522 32.64 12.62 -7.46
C ASN A 522 31.79 13.65 -8.24
N SER A 523 30.68 13.25 -8.85
CA SER A 523 29.76 14.14 -9.58
C SER A 523 28.47 14.37 -8.80
N SER A 524 27.98 15.61 -8.79
CA SER A 524 26.68 15.95 -8.20
C SER A 524 25.51 15.90 -9.17
N THR A 525 25.75 15.89 -10.49
CA THR A 525 24.68 15.96 -11.51
C THR A 525 24.34 14.63 -12.17
N GLY A 526 25.32 13.76 -12.39
CA GLY A 526 25.17 12.62 -13.30
C GLY A 526 25.00 13.07 -14.76
N GLY A 527 24.50 12.18 -15.61
CA GLY A 527 24.19 12.48 -17.01
C GLY A 527 23.76 11.27 -17.84
N TYR A 528 23.85 11.41 -19.15
CA TYR A 528 23.54 10.37 -20.14
C TYR A 528 24.74 10.10 -21.03
N GLN A 529 24.82 8.92 -21.64
CA GLN A 529 25.85 8.57 -22.62
C GLN A 529 25.27 7.65 -23.71
N THR A 530 25.76 7.80 -24.94
CA THR A 530 25.57 6.79 -25.98
C THR A 530 26.51 5.62 -25.71
N ALA A 531 25.97 4.40 -25.68
CA ALA A 531 26.74 3.18 -25.46
C ALA A 531 26.29 2.06 -26.40
N SER A 532 27.25 1.22 -26.84
CA SER A 532 26.96 0.02 -27.63
C SER A 532 25.94 -0.88 -26.92
N LYS A 533 25.06 -1.53 -27.67
CA LYS A 533 24.10 -2.52 -27.15
C LYS A 533 24.75 -3.75 -26.50
N GLU A 534 26.07 -3.92 -26.67
CA GLU A 534 26.90 -4.93 -25.99
C GLU A 534 27.28 -4.57 -24.55
N TYR A 535 27.09 -3.31 -24.17
CA TYR A 535 27.39 -2.76 -22.85
C TYR A 535 26.46 -3.35 -21.78
N GLY A 536 27.03 -3.73 -20.63
CA GLY A 536 26.28 -4.22 -19.48
C GLY A 536 26.14 -3.16 -18.40
N GLY A 537 24.91 -2.76 -18.09
CA GLY A 537 24.56 -1.83 -17.01
C GLY A 537 23.46 -2.38 -16.11
N SER A 538 23.25 -1.80 -14.93
CA SER A 538 22.16 -2.17 -14.03
C SER A 538 20.81 -1.84 -14.66
N VAL A 539 19.76 -2.58 -14.29
CA VAL A 539 18.37 -2.17 -14.57
C VAL A 539 17.74 -1.64 -13.29
N ARG A 540 16.88 -0.64 -13.43
CA ARG A 540 16.07 -0.08 -12.36
C ARG A 540 14.72 0.28 -12.96
N CYS A 541 13.69 -0.45 -12.55
CA CYS A 541 12.37 -0.34 -13.15
C CYS A 541 11.61 0.87 -12.59
N VAL A 542 10.70 1.40 -13.41
CA VAL A 542 9.80 2.49 -13.07
C VAL A 542 8.35 2.08 -13.39
N LYS A 543 7.40 2.79 -12.80
CA LYS A 543 5.96 2.59 -12.90
C LYS A 543 5.26 3.94 -12.66
N ASP A 544 4.29 4.28 -13.51
CA ASP A 544 3.66 5.61 -13.56
C ASP A 544 2.16 5.58 -13.16
#